data_AF-A0AAV8Y673-F1
#
_entry.id   AF-A0AAV8Y673-F1
#
_cell.length_a   1.000
_cell.length_b   1.000
_cell.length_c   1.000
_cell.angle_alpha   90.00
_cell.angle_beta   90.00
_cell.angle_gamma   90.00
#
_symmetry.space_group_name_H-M   'P 1'
#
loop_
_entity.id
_entity.type
_entity.pdbx_description
1 polymer ?
#
loop_
_entity_poly.entity_id
_entity_poly.type
_entity_poly.pdbx_seq_one_letter_code
_entity_poly.pdbx_strand_id
1 'polypeptide(L)'
;PDRYKFNSTIIHWGICLPSSCSTGDAQVFVQEIFSSAVETFEVKSVIVDTNKCYYENSPPFTLWEVIYGCIIGVFIMFSILATGFHYLYLRKRKRYVTYNVDSLRTEKPKILQELLICFSFIHTIGKFLHTKPSELNLECICGIKFLSMSLIIVGHSLIFLFGGPVVNIKFFEETSTKLENSPLLNNALLVDTFLLLSGFLMCRLLLIELEKRNGKVNIVVLYIARYIRLTPAYLVIIGLYTTLLYRAGSGPLWKSRIGLEKERCLNSWWTNVLYVNNYINTDQLCMFQSWYLAVDYHMFVISPLIIYLLWLRRRTGEYLLAICTVTSIGIPFWITYRDNLDPTFMAYPPEVQDLSENFYFVNVYMKTHMRSSSYFIGLLFGYLVHKLQSAGTKIKPYIIWMGWILSASLGFMSMYSIVIFYHLDHVEDYFESAVYASLHRVAWCLAIGWVMIACITDNAGIKNIQFQLKKYIATVASKILTFPSQMPTLLWRKIYEYLSCGKCTL
;
A
#
# COMPACT_ATOMS: atom_id res chain seq x y z
N PRO A 1 -29.27 -8.72 -13.66
CA PRO A 1 -28.32 -9.86 -13.66
C PRO A 1 -27.90 -10.18 -12.23
N ASP A 2 -27.94 -11.45 -11.81
CA ASP A 2 -27.41 -11.87 -10.50
C ASP A 2 -25.93 -11.46 -10.45
N ARG A 3 -25.61 -10.40 -9.70
CA ARG A 3 -24.23 -9.91 -9.49
C ARG A 3 -23.29 -11.01 -8.95
N TYR A 4 -23.89 -12.02 -8.32
CA TYR A 4 -23.23 -13.16 -7.69
C TYR A 4 -22.77 -14.26 -8.65
N LYS A 5 -23.30 -14.32 -9.88
CA LYS A 5 -23.05 -15.44 -10.79
C LYS A 5 -22.24 -14.99 -11.98
N PHE A 6 -21.25 -15.80 -12.34
CA PHE A 6 -20.64 -15.69 -13.65
C PHE A 6 -21.72 -15.89 -14.72
N ASN A 7 -21.61 -15.12 -15.80
CA ASN A 7 -22.44 -15.37 -16.96
C ASN A 7 -21.95 -16.64 -17.68
N SER A 8 -22.51 -17.79 -17.30
CA SER A 8 -22.20 -19.10 -17.88
C SER A 8 -22.59 -19.23 -19.36
N THR A 9 -23.27 -18.23 -19.93
CA THR A 9 -23.59 -18.17 -21.37
C THR A 9 -22.43 -17.63 -22.22
N ILE A 10 -21.37 -17.10 -21.60
CA ILE A 10 -20.21 -16.54 -22.30
C ILE A 10 -18.99 -17.43 -22.04
N ILE A 11 -18.39 -17.93 -23.12
CA ILE A 11 -17.14 -18.70 -23.07
C ILE A 11 -16.04 -17.84 -23.69
N HIS A 12 -14.95 -17.62 -22.94
CA HIS A 12 -13.75 -16.99 -23.48
C HIS A 12 -12.82 -18.06 -24.03
N TRP A 13 -12.45 -17.92 -25.30
CA TRP A 13 -11.53 -18.84 -25.98
C TRP A 13 -10.45 -18.05 -26.73
N GLY A 14 -9.26 -18.65 -26.87
CA GLY A 14 -8.15 -18.09 -27.62
C GLY A 14 -7.66 -19.08 -28.67
N ILE A 15 -7.43 -18.60 -29.88
CA ILE A 15 -6.83 -19.38 -30.97
C ILE A 15 -5.60 -18.65 -31.51
N CYS A 16 -4.65 -19.44 -32.02
CA CYS A 16 -3.51 -18.93 -32.77
C CYS A 16 -3.74 -19.24 -34.25
N LEU A 17 -3.74 -18.21 -35.08
CA LEU A 17 -3.91 -18.32 -36.53
C LEU A 17 -2.71 -17.71 -37.26
N PRO A 18 -2.44 -18.12 -38.51
CA PRO A 18 -1.46 -17.44 -39.35
C PRO A 18 -1.74 -15.93 -39.45
N SER A 19 -0.67 -15.13 -39.58
CA SER A 19 -0.77 -13.66 -39.63
C SER A 19 -1.55 -13.12 -40.84
N SER A 20 -1.71 -13.93 -41.88
CA SER A 20 -2.54 -13.63 -43.05
C SER A 20 -4.04 -13.70 -42.78
N CYS A 21 -4.48 -14.35 -41.70
CA CYS A 21 -5.88 -14.46 -41.35
C CYS A 21 -6.40 -13.13 -40.78
N SER A 22 -7.55 -12.70 -41.27
CA SER A 22 -8.30 -11.57 -40.76
C SER A 22 -9.09 -11.93 -39.49
N THR A 23 -9.60 -10.93 -38.80
CA THR A 23 -10.49 -11.12 -37.64
C THR A 23 -11.80 -11.81 -38.03
N GLY A 24 -12.26 -11.61 -39.27
CA GLY A 24 -13.42 -12.31 -39.83
C GLY A 24 -13.16 -13.81 -40.01
N ASP A 25 -11.97 -14.16 -40.51
CA ASP A 25 -11.57 -15.57 -40.66
C ASP A 25 -11.51 -16.27 -39.30
N ALA A 26 -11.00 -15.58 -38.27
CA ALA A 26 -10.98 -16.08 -36.91
C ALA A 26 -12.40 -16.34 -36.37
N GLN A 27 -13.34 -15.43 -36.65
CA GLN A 27 -14.72 -15.56 -36.20
C GLN A 27 -15.42 -16.76 -36.87
N VAL A 28 -15.28 -16.90 -38.19
CA VAL A 28 -15.85 -18.01 -38.96
C VAL A 28 -15.26 -19.34 -38.49
N PHE A 29 -13.95 -19.42 -38.36
CA PHE A 29 -13.26 -20.64 -37.92
C PHE A 29 -13.71 -21.11 -36.53
N VAL A 30 -13.82 -20.19 -35.57
CA VAL A 30 -14.29 -20.51 -34.21
C VAL A 30 -15.76 -20.94 -34.24
N GLN A 31 -16.61 -20.24 -35.01
CA GLN A 31 -18.01 -20.58 -35.15
C GLN A 31 -18.16 -22.01 -35.70
N GLU A 32 -17.44 -22.37 -36.77
CA GLU A 32 -17.49 -23.71 -37.36
C GLU A 32 -16.98 -24.79 -36.41
N ILE A 33 -15.88 -24.55 -35.69
CA ILE A 33 -15.36 -25.50 -34.70
C ILE A 33 -16.41 -25.78 -33.63
N PHE A 34 -16.99 -24.76 -33.01
CA PHE A 34 -17.95 -24.98 -31.93
C PHE A 34 -19.28 -25.55 -32.45
N SER A 35 -19.74 -25.14 -33.64
CA SER A 35 -20.92 -25.73 -34.28
C SER A 35 -20.72 -27.20 -34.65
N SER A 36 -19.49 -27.64 -34.92
CA SER A 36 -19.19 -29.03 -35.30
C SER A 36 -18.79 -29.93 -34.13
N ALA A 37 -18.13 -29.37 -33.10
CA ALA A 37 -17.54 -30.13 -32.01
C ALA A 37 -18.47 -30.30 -30.80
N VAL A 38 -19.56 -29.53 -30.73
CA VAL A 38 -20.41 -29.48 -29.55
C VAL A 38 -21.86 -29.76 -29.90
N GLU A 39 -22.32 -30.96 -29.55
CA GLU A 39 -23.74 -31.35 -29.68
C GLU A 39 -24.59 -30.86 -28.48
N THR A 40 -23.96 -30.43 -27.39
CA THR A 40 -24.63 -30.16 -26.10
C THR A 40 -25.08 -28.71 -25.90
N PHE A 41 -24.60 -27.74 -26.68
CA PHE A 41 -25.04 -26.35 -26.58
C PHE A 41 -25.04 -25.62 -27.93
N GLU A 42 -26.05 -24.77 -28.13
CA GLU A 42 -26.18 -23.95 -29.34
C GLU A 42 -25.31 -22.70 -29.26
N VAL A 43 -24.42 -22.53 -30.24
CA VAL A 43 -23.57 -21.34 -30.36
C VAL A 43 -24.38 -20.20 -30.98
N LYS A 44 -24.88 -19.29 -30.13
CA LYS A 44 -25.67 -18.13 -30.60
C LYS A 44 -24.86 -17.13 -31.42
N SER A 45 -23.63 -16.82 -30.99
CA SER A 45 -22.79 -15.84 -31.65
C SER A 45 -21.34 -15.96 -31.19
N VAL A 46 -20.40 -15.93 -32.14
CA VAL A 46 -18.98 -15.72 -31.85
C VAL A 46 -18.65 -14.25 -32.07
N ILE A 47 -18.00 -13.63 -31.08
CA ILE A 47 -17.54 -12.24 -31.14
C ILE A 47 -16.02 -12.24 -31.01
N VAL A 48 -15.33 -11.72 -32.02
CA VAL A 48 -13.88 -11.51 -31.99
C VAL A 48 -13.61 -10.03 -31.78
N ASP A 49 -13.15 -9.68 -30.59
CA ASP A 49 -12.75 -8.31 -30.27
C ASP A 49 -11.39 -8.01 -30.95
N THR A 50 -11.42 -7.08 -31.91
CA THR A 50 -10.22 -6.63 -32.64
C THR A 50 -9.11 -6.11 -31.72
N ASN A 51 -9.45 -5.57 -30.54
CA ASN A 51 -8.49 -5.09 -29.56
C ASN A 51 -7.78 -6.24 -28.81
N LYS A 52 -8.35 -7.45 -28.85
CA LYS A 52 -7.79 -8.68 -28.29
C LYS A 52 -7.05 -9.52 -29.34
N CYS A 53 -6.85 -9.01 -30.54
CA CYS A 53 -5.93 -9.62 -31.50
C CYS A 53 -4.49 -9.20 -31.17
N TYR A 54 -3.63 -10.20 -30.98
CA TYR A 54 -2.21 -10.01 -30.75
C TYR A 54 -1.42 -10.48 -31.97
N TYR A 55 -0.54 -9.61 -32.44
CA TYR A 55 0.46 -9.92 -33.45
C TYR A 55 1.83 -9.73 -32.81
N GLU A 56 2.76 -10.64 -33.09
CA GLU A 56 4.14 -10.52 -32.65
C GLU A 56 4.87 -9.44 -33.47
N ASN A 57 4.50 -8.19 -33.20
CA ASN A 57 5.14 -7.01 -33.76
C ASN A 57 5.59 -6.14 -32.60
N SER A 58 6.90 -5.91 -32.49
CA SER A 58 7.45 -4.95 -31.52
C SER A 58 7.40 -3.55 -32.14
N PRO A 59 6.42 -2.69 -31.80
CA PRO A 59 6.38 -1.34 -32.35
C PRO A 59 7.65 -0.58 -31.93
N PRO A 60 8.12 0.40 -32.72
CA PRO A 60 9.26 1.23 -32.34
C PRO A 60 9.00 1.91 -30.99
N PHE A 61 10.08 2.24 -30.28
CA PHE A 61 9.97 2.98 -29.03
C PHE A 61 9.35 4.36 -29.26
N THR A 62 8.36 4.70 -28.45
CA THR A 62 7.77 6.03 -28.42
C THR A 62 8.74 7.01 -27.75
N LEU A 63 8.58 8.31 -28.05
CA LEU A 63 9.40 9.36 -27.43
C LEU A 63 9.36 9.29 -25.88
N TRP A 64 8.17 9.04 -25.30
CA TRP A 64 8.00 8.95 -23.85
C TRP A 64 8.73 7.75 -23.23
N GLU A 65 8.75 6.61 -23.92
CA GLU A 65 9.50 5.42 -23.50
C GLU A 65 11.01 5.68 -23.53
N VAL A 66 11.50 6.38 -24.57
CA VAL A 66 12.91 6.77 -24.66
C VAL A 66 13.27 7.75 -23.55
N ILE A 67 12.47 8.80 -23.33
CA ILE A 67 12.70 9.78 -22.26
C ILE A 67 12.73 9.09 -20.89
N TYR A 68 11.73 8.28 -20.57
CA TYR A 68 11.67 7.55 -19.30
C TYR A 68 12.86 6.59 -19.15
N GLY A 69 13.19 5.83 -20.20
CA GLY A 69 14.35 4.94 -20.23
C GLY A 69 15.67 5.68 -20.00
N CYS A 70 15.85 6.85 -20.62
CA CYS A 70 17.02 7.70 -20.41
C CYS A 70 17.11 8.22 -18.98
N ILE A 71 16.00 8.69 -18.38
CA ILE A 71 15.98 9.17 -16.99
C ILE A 71 16.40 8.06 -16.02
N ILE A 72 15.79 6.87 -16.15
CA ILE A 72 16.12 5.71 -15.32
C ILE A 72 17.56 5.25 -15.57
N GLY A 73 17.99 5.21 -16.83
CA GLY A 73 19.35 4.84 -17.23
C GLY A 73 20.41 5.77 -16.64
N VAL A 74 20.18 7.09 -16.70
CA VAL A 74 21.07 8.09 -16.08
C VAL A 74 21.12 7.91 -14.56
N PHE A 75 19.99 7.67 -13.91
CA PHE A 75 19.95 7.45 -12.46
C PHE A 75 20.69 6.17 -12.03
N ILE A 76 20.52 5.08 -12.78
CA ILE A 76 21.24 3.82 -12.56
C ILE A 76 22.75 4.04 -12.78
N MET A 77 23.14 4.68 -13.89
CA MET A 77 24.53 4.99 -14.19
C MET A 77 25.15 5.84 -13.07
N PHE A 78 24.46 6.89 -12.63
CA PHE A 78 24.90 7.73 -11.51
C PHE A 78 25.08 6.92 -10.23
N SER A 79 24.15 6.02 -9.90
CA SER A 79 24.23 5.15 -8.72
C SER A 79 25.39 4.15 -8.80
N ILE A 80 25.69 3.62 -10.00
CA ILE A 80 26.86 2.77 -10.24
C ILE A 80 28.15 3.58 -10.05
N LEU A 81 28.25 4.78 -10.63
CA LEU A 81 29.41 5.66 -10.48
C LEU A 81 29.63 6.07 -9.02
N ALA A 82 28.57 6.45 -8.31
CA ALA A 82 28.59 6.73 -6.87
C ALA A 82 29.06 5.53 -6.05
N THR A 83 28.64 4.32 -6.45
CA THR A 83 29.08 3.07 -5.82
C THR A 83 30.56 2.78 -6.08
N GLY A 84 31.04 2.98 -7.31
CA GLY A 84 32.45 2.87 -7.67
C GLY A 84 33.32 3.87 -6.89
N PHE A 85 32.89 5.13 -6.80
CA PHE A 85 33.54 6.17 -6.00
C PHE A 85 33.62 5.76 -4.51
N HIS A 86 32.50 5.31 -3.93
CA HIS A 86 32.46 4.87 -2.54
C HIS A 86 33.37 3.65 -2.28
N TYR A 87 33.41 2.68 -3.20
CA TYR A 87 34.33 1.55 -3.13
C TYR A 87 35.80 2.00 -3.14
N LEU A 88 36.19 2.88 -4.06
CA LEU A 88 37.54 3.43 -4.13
C LEU A 88 37.90 4.25 -2.88
N TYR A 89 36.94 5.02 -2.36
CA TYR A 89 37.08 5.77 -1.11
C TYR A 89 37.35 4.84 0.08
N LEU A 90 36.59 3.76 0.22
CA LEU A 90 36.81 2.75 1.25
C LEU A 90 38.16 2.04 1.10
N ARG A 91 38.58 1.73 -0.13
CA ARG A 91 39.88 1.10 -0.42
C ARG A 91 41.06 2.01 -0.06
N LYS A 92 40.98 3.30 -0.40
CA LYS A 92 41.98 4.31 0.02
C LYS A 92 42.01 4.40 1.55
N ARG A 93 40.85 4.53 2.21
CA ARG A 93 40.78 4.62 3.66
C ARG A 93 41.39 3.40 4.36
N LYS A 94 41.11 2.16 3.89
CA LYS A 94 41.74 0.94 4.43
C LYS A 94 43.26 0.96 4.28
N ARG A 95 43.79 1.45 3.16
CA ARG A 95 45.23 1.54 2.91
C ARG A 95 45.93 2.59 3.79
N TYR A 96 45.27 3.70 4.11
CA TYR A 96 45.81 4.75 4.99
C TYR A 96 45.70 4.41 6.50
N VAL A 97 44.65 3.70 6.93
CA VAL A 97 44.50 3.27 8.34
C VAL A 97 45.63 2.33 8.79
N THR A 98 46.28 1.64 7.86
CA THR A 98 47.49 0.83 8.14
C THR A 98 48.76 1.67 8.33
N TYR A 99 48.77 2.96 7.96
CA TYR A 99 49.99 3.79 7.93
C TYR A 99 49.93 5.12 8.70
N ASN A 100 48.77 5.58 9.21
CA ASN A 100 48.72 6.73 10.13
C ASN A 100 47.36 6.81 10.86
N VAL A 101 47.38 6.76 12.20
CA VAL A 101 46.18 6.55 13.03
C VAL A 101 45.48 7.85 13.44
N ASP A 102 46.17 9.00 13.46
CA ASP A 102 45.63 10.21 14.11
C ASP A 102 45.14 11.33 13.17
N SER A 103 45.63 11.44 11.93
CA SER A 103 45.30 12.59 11.06
C SER A 103 44.02 12.44 10.21
N LEU A 104 43.47 11.24 10.08
CA LEU A 104 42.28 10.96 9.24
C LEU A 104 40.96 10.85 10.03
N ARG A 105 41.02 10.85 11.36
CA ARG A 105 39.81 10.89 12.21
C ARG A 105 39.20 12.30 12.26
N THR A 106 39.97 13.31 11.87
CA THR A 106 39.64 14.74 11.96
C THR A 106 39.09 15.35 10.66
N GLU A 107 39.40 14.81 9.48
CA GLU A 107 38.85 15.34 8.22
C GLU A 107 37.47 14.75 7.91
N LYS A 108 36.42 15.56 8.12
CA LYS A 108 35.07 15.24 7.66
C LYS A 108 35.04 15.20 6.12
N PRO A 109 34.36 14.22 5.49
CA PRO A 109 34.21 14.20 4.05
C PRO A 109 33.55 15.48 3.55
N LYS A 110 34.00 15.99 2.40
CA LYS A 110 33.41 17.18 1.77
C LYS A 110 31.94 16.90 1.44
N ILE A 111 31.08 17.92 1.48
CA ILE A 111 29.63 17.81 1.24
C ILE A 111 29.31 17.03 -0.05
N LEU A 112 30.04 17.29 -1.13
CA LEU A 112 29.87 16.57 -2.40
C LEU A 112 30.16 15.07 -2.29
N GLN A 113 31.18 14.68 -1.52
CA GLN A 113 31.51 13.27 -1.27
C GLN A 113 30.42 12.60 -0.44
N GLU A 114 29.92 13.31 0.56
CA GLU A 114 28.83 12.85 1.40
C GLU A 114 27.52 12.66 0.64
N LEU A 115 27.22 13.53 -0.32
CA LEU A 115 26.08 13.41 -1.20
C LEU A 115 26.25 12.21 -2.14
N LEU A 116 27.40 12.07 -2.80
CA LEU A 116 27.68 10.92 -3.67
C LEU A 116 27.56 9.58 -2.93
N ILE A 117 28.08 9.48 -1.70
CA ILE A 117 27.98 8.26 -0.89
C ILE A 117 26.51 7.89 -0.57
N CYS A 118 25.59 8.86 -0.49
CA CYS A 118 24.16 8.57 -0.29
C CYS A 118 23.52 7.81 -1.45
N PHE A 119 24.04 7.93 -2.67
CA PHE A 119 23.56 7.20 -3.86
C PHE A 119 24.31 5.87 -4.07
N SER A 120 25.28 5.54 -3.22
CA SER A 120 26.02 4.29 -3.32
C SER A 120 25.19 3.10 -2.81
N PHE A 121 25.10 2.04 -3.62
CA PHE A 121 24.50 0.78 -3.21
C PHE A 121 25.17 0.17 -1.98
N ILE A 122 26.51 0.24 -1.87
CA ILE A 122 27.24 -0.27 -0.69
C ILE A 122 26.77 0.44 0.58
N HIS A 123 26.63 1.76 0.55
CA HIS A 123 26.17 2.53 1.71
C HIS A 123 24.71 2.20 2.04
N THR A 124 23.85 2.23 1.02
CA THR A 124 22.40 2.06 1.20
C THR A 124 22.06 0.64 1.65
N ILE A 125 22.62 -0.39 1.01
CA ILE A 125 22.46 -1.80 1.40
C ILE A 125 23.08 -2.05 2.78
N GLY A 126 24.26 -1.49 3.07
CA GLY A 126 24.88 -1.61 4.39
C GLY A 126 24.03 -1.01 5.51
N LYS A 127 23.49 0.19 5.31
CA LYS A 127 22.57 0.86 6.27
C LYS A 127 21.23 0.12 6.40
N PHE A 128 20.83 -0.56 5.34
CA PHE A 128 19.62 -1.33 5.28
C PHE A 128 19.74 -2.64 6.08
N LEU A 129 20.83 -3.39 5.89
CA LEU A 129 21.16 -4.62 6.61
C LEU A 129 21.51 -4.34 8.08
N HIS A 130 22.17 -3.21 8.38
CA HIS A 130 22.39 -2.82 9.77
C HIS A 130 21.10 -2.35 10.44
N THR A 131 20.58 -3.18 11.35
CA THR A 131 19.52 -2.80 12.29
C THR A 131 20.17 -2.43 13.62
N LYS A 132 20.24 -1.14 13.94
CA LYS A 132 20.41 -0.71 15.34
C LYS A 132 19.03 -0.73 16.00
N PRO A 133 18.88 -1.26 17.22
CA PRO A 133 17.62 -1.16 17.94
C PRO A 133 17.26 0.32 18.10
N SER A 134 16.03 0.66 17.74
CA SER A 134 15.54 2.02 17.92
C SER A 134 15.33 2.29 19.40
N GLU A 135 15.74 3.46 19.91
CA GLU A 135 15.44 3.88 21.29
C GLU A 135 13.94 3.88 21.62
N LEU A 136 13.09 3.96 20.58
CA LEU A 136 11.63 3.97 20.68
C LEU A 136 10.97 2.57 20.57
N ASN A 137 11.74 1.48 20.50
CA ASN A 137 11.24 0.09 20.35
C ASN A 137 10.23 -0.12 19.20
N LEU A 138 10.40 0.57 18.07
CA LEU A 138 9.47 0.55 16.92
C LEU A 138 9.68 -0.63 15.94
N GLU A 139 10.48 -1.62 16.31
CA GLU A 139 10.84 -2.74 15.42
C GLU A 139 9.64 -3.62 15.06
N CYS A 140 8.68 -3.78 15.99
CA CYS A 140 7.46 -4.56 15.73
C CYS A 140 6.67 -4.02 14.54
N ILE A 141 6.69 -2.70 14.33
CA ILE A 141 6.03 -2.03 13.21
C ILE A 141 6.61 -2.50 11.88
N CYS A 142 7.93 -2.71 11.81
CA CYS A 142 8.56 -3.22 10.59
C CYS A 142 8.10 -4.65 10.30
N GLY A 143 8.00 -5.49 11.34
CA GLY A 143 7.46 -6.85 11.23
C GLY A 143 6.01 -6.88 10.73
N ILE A 144 5.15 -6.07 11.32
CA ILE A 144 3.74 -5.94 10.93
C ILE A 144 3.63 -5.49 9.46
N LYS A 145 4.38 -4.45 9.05
CA LYS A 145 4.39 -3.97 7.65
C LYS A 145 4.80 -5.05 6.67
N PHE A 146 5.83 -5.83 6.99
CA PHE A 146 6.30 -6.90 6.12
C PHE A 146 5.23 -7.97 5.91
N LEU A 147 4.62 -8.46 6.99
CA LEU A 147 3.59 -9.49 6.92
C LEU A 147 2.35 -8.97 6.16
N SER A 148 1.87 -7.76 6.51
CA SER A 148 0.72 -7.17 5.82
C SER A 148 1.00 -6.94 4.33
N MET A 149 2.17 -6.39 3.96
CA MET A 149 2.51 -6.18 2.55
C MET A 149 2.63 -7.50 1.78
N SER A 150 3.20 -8.54 2.38
CA SER A 150 3.34 -9.84 1.73
C SER A 150 1.97 -10.44 1.40
N LEU A 151 1.04 -10.38 2.35
CA LEU A 151 -0.34 -10.84 2.15
C LEU A 151 -1.13 -9.95 1.17
N ILE A 152 -0.86 -8.65 1.11
CA ILE A 152 -1.43 -7.75 0.08
C ILE A 152 -0.93 -8.16 -1.30
N ILE A 153 0.37 -8.39 -1.48
CA ILE A 153 0.93 -8.81 -2.78
C ILE A 153 0.29 -10.12 -3.25
N VAL A 154 0.14 -11.10 -2.35
CA VAL A 154 -0.55 -12.36 -2.66
C VAL A 154 -2.01 -12.11 -3.05
N GLY A 155 -2.75 -11.31 -2.27
CA GLY A 155 -4.14 -10.98 -2.55
C GLY A 155 -4.33 -10.29 -3.90
N HIS A 156 -3.54 -9.25 -4.20
CA HIS A 156 -3.58 -8.57 -5.49
C HIS A 156 -3.20 -9.49 -6.65
N SER A 157 -2.19 -10.35 -6.48
CA SER A 157 -1.82 -11.34 -7.52
C SER A 157 -2.97 -12.28 -7.83
N LEU A 158 -3.72 -12.71 -6.80
CA LEU A 158 -4.90 -13.54 -6.97
C LEU A 158 -6.07 -12.79 -7.62
N ILE A 159 -6.29 -11.51 -7.29
CA ILE A 159 -7.29 -10.67 -7.99
C ILE A 159 -6.99 -10.62 -9.48
N PHE A 160 -5.73 -10.40 -9.88
CA PHE A 160 -5.35 -10.42 -11.30
C PHE A 160 -5.54 -11.80 -11.96
N LEU A 161 -5.28 -12.88 -11.22
CA LEU A 161 -5.47 -14.24 -11.72
C LEU A 161 -6.96 -14.57 -11.92
N PHE A 162 -7.81 -14.31 -10.91
CA PHE A 162 -9.24 -14.59 -10.96
C PHE A 162 -10.02 -13.62 -11.85
N GLY A 163 -9.49 -12.43 -12.10
CA GLY A 163 -10.06 -11.51 -13.07
C GLY A 163 -9.81 -11.93 -14.52
N GLY A 164 -9.01 -12.98 -14.77
CA GLY A 164 -8.85 -13.56 -16.10
C GLY A 164 -9.93 -14.61 -16.43
N PRO A 165 -9.91 -15.20 -17.63
CA PRO A 165 -10.75 -16.36 -17.96
C PRO A 165 -10.43 -17.54 -17.02
N VAL A 166 -11.43 -18.05 -16.30
CA VAL A 166 -11.31 -19.19 -15.40
C VAL A 166 -12.09 -20.38 -15.96
N VAL A 167 -11.44 -21.54 -16.09
CA VAL A 167 -12.06 -22.76 -16.63
C VAL A 167 -13.12 -23.32 -15.68
N ASN A 168 -12.86 -23.28 -14.37
CA ASN A 168 -13.76 -23.79 -13.34
C ASN A 168 -14.34 -22.63 -12.53
N ILE A 169 -15.37 -21.99 -13.07
CA ILE A 169 -16.15 -20.94 -12.42
C ILE A 169 -16.72 -21.42 -11.07
N LYS A 170 -17.25 -22.65 -11.06
CA LYS A 170 -17.88 -23.25 -9.88
C LYS A 170 -16.89 -23.37 -8.71
N PHE A 171 -15.62 -23.64 -9.00
CA PHE A 171 -14.57 -23.64 -7.99
C PHE A 171 -14.44 -22.28 -7.30
N PHE A 172 -14.55 -21.16 -8.02
CA PHE A 172 -14.49 -19.83 -7.41
C PHE A 172 -15.70 -19.59 -6.49
N GLU A 173 -16.91 -19.90 -6.96
CA GLU A 173 -18.15 -19.77 -6.18
C GLU A 173 -18.08 -20.61 -4.89
N GLU A 174 -17.72 -21.90 -4.99
CA GLU A 174 -17.58 -22.80 -3.85
C GLU A 174 -16.42 -22.41 -2.92
N THR A 175 -15.35 -21.79 -3.43
CA THR A 175 -14.18 -21.39 -2.63
C THR A 175 -14.44 -20.08 -1.88
N SER A 176 -15.19 -19.15 -2.48
CA SER A 176 -15.50 -17.85 -1.88
C SER A 176 -16.40 -17.94 -0.64
N THR A 177 -17.18 -19.03 -0.52
CA THR A 177 -18.06 -19.29 0.64
C THR A 177 -17.36 -20.01 1.79
N LYS A 178 -16.09 -20.40 1.63
CA LYS A 178 -15.34 -21.13 2.65
C LYS A 178 -14.60 -20.19 3.60
N LEU A 179 -14.73 -20.46 4.90
CA LEU A 179 -14.17 -19.64 5.97
C LEU A 179 -12.66 -19.43 5.83
N GLU A 180 -11.90 -20.46 5.43
CA GLU A 180 -10.45 -20.40 5.26
C GLU A 180 -9.98 -19.37 4.24
N ASN A 181 -10.84 -18.98 3.29
CA ASN A 181 -10.51 -18.01 2.24
C ASN A 181 -10.83 -16.57 2.61
N SER A 182 -11.43 -16.33 3.79
CA SER A 182 -11.76 -14.99 4.28
C SER A 182 -10.57 -14.01 4.27
N PRO A 183 -9.33 -14.40 4.62
CA PRO A 183 -8.18 -13.48 4.53
C PRO A 183 -7.86 -12.97 3.12
N LEU A 184 -8.25 -13.74 2.09
CA LEU A 184 -8.12 -13.33 0.69
C LEU A 184 -9.26 -12.40 0.29
N LEU A 185 -10.49 -12.71 0.69
CA LEU A 185 -11.68 -11.91 0.39
C LEU A 185 -11.69 -10.57 1.13
N ASN A 186 -11.15 -10.54 2.36
CA ASN A 186 -11.06 -9.36 3.21
C ASN A 186 -9.65 -8.73 3.23
N ASN A 187 -8.89 -8.92 2.14
CA ASN A 187 -7.50 -8.44 2.02
C ASN A 187 -7.38 -6.92 2.27
N ALA A 188 -8.45 -6.16 2.01
CA ALA A 188 -8.59 -4.73 2.28
C ALA A 188 -8.24 -4.31 3.72
N LEU A 189 -8.48 -5.17 4.72
CA LEU A 189 -8.13 -4.90 6.12
C LEU A 189 -6.62 -4.76 6.34
N LEU A 190 -5.81 -5.43 5.52
CA LEU A 190 -4.35 -5.33 5.61
C LEU A 190 -3.86 -3.93 5.22
N VAL A 191 -4.61 -3.22 4.37
CA VAL A 191 -4.34 -1.81 4.03
C VAL A 191 -4.66 -0.90 5.23
N ASP A 192 -5.72 -1.21 5.99
CA ASP A 192 -6.05 -0.47 7.22
C ASP A 192 -4.94 -0.55 8.27
N THR A 193 -4.17 -1.64 8.29
CA THR A 193 -2.94 -1.72 9.08
C THR A 193 -1.95 -0.61 8.72
N PHE A 194 -1.78 -0.28 7.44
CA PHE A 194 -0.88 0.81 7.02
C PHE A 194 -1.42 2.19 7.42
N LEU A 195 -2.74 2.40 7.36
CA LEU A 195 -3.37 3.64 7.82
C LEU A 195 -3.23 3.81 9.34
N LEU A 196 -3.49 2.75 10.10
CA LEU A 196 -3.27 2.68 11.56
C LEU A 196 -1.82 3.03 11.91
N LEU A 197 -0.85 2.38 11.25
CA LEU A 197 0.56 2.61 11.50
C LEU A 197 0.99 4.04 11.14
N SER A 198 0.43 4.61 10.09
CA SER A 198 0.75 5.97 9.65
C SER A 198 0.23 7.00 10.65
N GLY A 199 -1.01 6.86 11.14
CA GLY A 199 -1.54 7.69 12.22
C GLY A 199 -0.75 7.53 13.53
N PHE A 200 -0.44 6.29 13.91
CA PHE A 200 0.36 6.00 15.11
C PHE A 200 1.72 6.71 15.08
N LEU A 201 2.48 6.53 14.00
CA LEU A 201 3.81 7.11 13.85
C LEU A 201 3.74 8.63 13.78
N MET A 202 2.76 9.18 13.06
CA MET A 202 2.57 10.62 12.95
C MET A 202 2.30 11.24 14.32
N CYS A 203 1.36 10.69 15.10
CA CYS A 203 1.05 11.16 16.44
C CYS A 203 2.26 11.07 17.38
N ARG A 204 2.87 9.88 17.48
CA ARG A 204 3.98 9.66 18.43
C ARG A 204 5.19 10.54 18.11
N LEU A 205 5.63 10.56 16.85
CA LEU A 205 6.83 11.30 16.45
C LEU A 205 6.62 12.82 16.53
N LEU A 206 5.46 13.32 16.11
CA LEU A 206 5.20 14.76 16.17
C LEU A 206 5.07 15.26 17.61
N LEU A 207 4.44 14.50 18.52
CA LEU A 207 4.40 14.86 19.93
C LEU A 207 5.80 14.94 20.56
N ILE A 208 6.67 13.95 20.29
CA ILE A 208 8.07 13.97 20.75
C ILE A 208 8.80 15.22 20.23
N GLU A 209 8.61 15.54 18.95
CA GLU A 209 9.30 16.69 18.34
C GLU A 209 8.77 18.03 18.86
N LEU A 210 7.46 18.13 19.13
CA LEU A 210 6.86 19.30 19.75
C LEU A 210 7.38 19.52 21.17
N GLU A 211 7.51 18.46 21.97
CA GLU A 211 8.13 18.54 23.31
C GLU A 211 9.60 18.97 23.22
N LYS A 212 10.37 18.33 22.33
CA LYS A 212 11.80 18.62 22.14
C LYS A 212 12.07 20.05 21.67
N ARG A 213 11.22 20.60 20.80
CA ARG A 213 11.36 21.96 20.24
C ARG A 213 10.52 23.01 20.94
N ASN A 214 9.84 22.66 22.04
CA ASN A 214 8.91 23.53 22.75
C ASN A 214 7.90 24.20 21.79
N GLY A 215 7.26 23.40 20.93
CA GLY A 215 6.26 23.83 19.96
C GLY A 215 6.79 24.43 18.66
N LYS A 216 8.10 24.67 18.52
CA LYS A 216 8.72 25.28 17.32
C LYS A 216 8.89 24.28 16.16
N VAL A 217 7.79 23.75 15.64
CA VAL A 217 7.76 22.85 14.47
C VAL A 217 7.12 23.56 13.29
N ASN A 218 7.83 23.63 12.16
CA ASN A 218 7.27 24.19 10.93
C ASN A 218 6.46 23.11 10.18
N ILE A 219 5.14 23.27 10.18
CA ILE A 219 4.20 22.33 9.56
C ILE A 219 4.40 22.26 8.03
N VAL A 220 4.73 23.39 7.39
CA VAL A 220 4.97 23.43 5.93
C VAL A 220 6.18 22.56 5.56
N VAL A 221 7.25 22.61 6.36
CA VAL A 221 8.43 21.75 6.16
C VAL A 221 8.06 20.27 6.33
N LEU A 222 7.19 19.95 7.29
CA LEU A 222 6.71 18.59 7.51
C LEU A 222 5.90 18.06 6.29
N TYR A 223 5.05 18.89 5.69
CA TYR A 223 4.33 18.53 4.46
C TYR A 223 5.26 18.35 3.26
N ILE A 224 6.15 19.32 3.01
CA ILE A 224 7.13 19.25 1.90
C ILE A 224 8.03 18.02 2.06
N ALA A 225 8.54 17.77 3.27
CA ALA A 225 9.41 16.63 3.55
C ALA A 225 8.72 15.29 3.23
N ARG A 226 7.44 15.16 3.55
CA ARG A 226 6.68 13.94 3.23
C ARG A 226 6.40 13.81 1.73
N TYR A 227 6.05 14.91 1.07
CA TYR A 227 5.82 14.92 -0.37
C TYR A 227 7.07 14.49 -1.13
N ILE A 228 8.23 15.11 -0.85
CA ILE A 228 9.51 14.76 -1.47
C ILE A 228 9.94 13.32 -1.12
N ARG A 229 9.52 12.78 0.02
CA ARG A 229 9.79 11.39 0.40
C ARG A 229 9.00 10.37 -0.44
N LEU A 230 7.73 10.63 -0.70
CA LEU A 230 6.82 9.65 -1.32
C LEU A 230 6.73 9.83 -2.85
N THR A 231 6.56 11.06 -3.31
CA THR A 231 6.23 11.37 -4.70
C THR A 231 7.28 10.90 -5.72
N PRO A 232 8.60 10.99 -5.48
CA PRO A 232 9.58 10.55 -6.49
C PRO A 232 9.49 9.07 -6.81
N ALA A 233 9.33 8.21 -5.79
CA ALA A 233 9.13 6.78 -6.00
C ALA A 233 7.81 6.51 -6.73
N TYR A 234 6.77 7.27 -6.40
CA TYR A 234 5.46 7.15 -7.03
C TYR A 234 5.51 7.51 -8.52
N LEU A 235 6.20 8.59 -8.88
CA LEU A 235 6.43 9.02 -10.27
C LEU A 235 7.18 7.99 -11.10
N VAL A 236 8.17 7.29 -10.52
CA VAL A 236 8.86 6.20 -11.21
C VAL A 236 7.88 5.09 -11.58
N ILE A 237 7.00 4.70 -10.66
CA ILE A 237 6.01 3.65 -10.93
C ILE A 237 4.93 4.11 -11.92
N ILE A 238 4.45 5.36 -11.82
CA ILE A 238 3.55 5.96 -12.83
C ILE A 238 4.21 5.94 -14.21
N GLY A 239 5.47 6.34 -14.29
CA GLY A 239 6.26 6.27 -15.53
C GLY A 239 6.35 4.85 -16.08
N LEU A 240 6.60 3.85 -15.23
CA LEU A 240 6.60 2.44 -15.60
C LEU A 240 5.24 2.01 -16.21
N TYR A 241 4.12 2.33 -15.56
CA TYR A 241 2.77 1.99 -16.03
C TYR A 241 2.41 2.67 -17.36
N THR A 242 2.84 3.92 -17.56
CA THR A 242 2.56 4.68 -18.79
C THR A 242 3.49 4.33 -19.95
N THR A 243 4.61 3.62 -19.69
CA THR A 243 5.64 3.34 -20.70
C THR A 243 6.01 1.84 -20.77
N LEU A 244 7.08 1.43 -20.07
CA LEU A 244 7.74 0.14 -20.27
C LEU A 244 6.92 -1.07 -19.83
N LEU A 245 5.98 -0.92 -18.88
CA LEU A 245 5.18 -2.04 -18.39
C LEU A 245 4.40 -2.72 -19.52
N TYR A 246 3.84 -1.93 -20.44
CA TYR A 246 3.09 -2.47 -21.59
C TYR A 246 3.93 -3.42 -22.45
N ARG A 247 5.25 -3.23 -22.50
CA ARG A 247 6.20 -4.06 -23.28
C ARG A 247 6.74 -5.27 -22.51
N ALA A 248 6.50 -5.36 -21.20
CA ALA A 248 7.08 -6.41 -20.36
C ALA A 248 6.42 -7.79 -20.57
N GLY A 249 5.28 -7.85 -21.27
CA GLY A 249 4.57 -9.08 -21.56
C GLY A 249 3.99 -9.08 -22.98
N SER A 250 3.43 -10.22 -23.36
CA SER A 250 2.92 -10.51 -24.70
C SER A 250 1.57 -11.22 -24.63
N GLY A 251 0.87 -11.26 -25.76
CA GLY A 251 -0.40 -11.96 -25.89
C GLY A 251 -1.64 -11.08 -25.67
N PRO A 252 -2.82 -11.62 -26.01
CA PRO A 252 -4.06 -10.86 -26.10
C PRO A 252 -4.56 -10.35 -24.74
N LEU A 253 -4.43 -11.17 -23.69
CA LEU A 253 -4.83 -10.81 -22.32
C LEU A 253 -3.91 -9.73 -21.73
N TRP A 254 -2.61 -9.79 -22.01
CA TRP A 254 -1.67 -8.77 -21.54
C TRP A 254 -1.99 -7.42 -22.18
N LYS A 255 -2.17 -7.41 -23.51
CA LYS A 255 -2.48 -6.20 -24.27
C LYS A 255 -3.79 -5.56 -23.84
N SER A 256 -4.85 -6.35 -23.63
CA SER A 256 -6.14 -5.81 -23.19
C SER A 256 -6.08 -5.23 -21.78
N ARG A 257 -5.41 -5.91 -20.84
CA ARG A 257 -5.36 -5.49 -19.44
C ARG A 257 -4.36 -4.37 -19.19
N ILE A 258 -3.10 -4.59 -19.56
CA ILE A 258 -2.04 -3.60 -19.31
C ILE A 258 -2.15 -2.42 -20.28
N GLY A 259 -2.73 -2.62 -21.48
CA GLY A 259 -3.07 -1.52 -22.39
C GLY A 259 -4.11 -0.57 -21.79
N LEU A 260 -5.17 -1.11 -21.19
CA LEU A 260 -6.20 -0.31 -20.49
C LEU A 260 -5.62 0.42 -19.27
N GLU A 261 -4.81 -0.25 -18.45
CA GLU A 261 -4.12 0.38 -17.31
C GLU A 261 -3.19 1.51 -17.76
N LYS A 262 -2.47 1.32 -18.87
CA LYS A 262 -1.63 2.36 -19.48
C LYS A 262 -2.46 3.56 -19.91
N GLU A 263 -3.58 3.35 -20.60
CA GLU A 263 -4.47 4.41 -21.07
C GLU A 263 -5.04 5.22 -19.89
N ARG A 264 -5.58 4.53 -18.88
CA ARG A 264 -6.06 5.15 -17.63
C ARG A 264 -4.99 6.01 -16.97
N CYS A 265 -3.77 5.48 -16.89
CA CYS A 265 -2.66 6.23 -16.34
C CYS A 265 -2.27 7.46 -17.17
N LEU A 266 -2.28 7.38 -18.50
CA LEU A 266 -2.03 8.55 -19.35
C LEU A 266 -3.08 9.66 -19.15
N ASN A 267 -4.34 9.28 -18.92
CA ASN A 267 -5.43 10.22 -18.70
C ASN A 267 -5.47 10.81 -17.28
N SER A 268 -5.05 10.04 -16.26
CA SER A 268 -5.28 10.39 -14.85
C SER A 268 -4.03 10.49 -13.97
N TRP A 269 -2.81 10.30 -14.50
CA TRP A 269 -1.57 10.30 -13.68
C TRP A 269 -1.41 11.52 -12.76
N TRP A 270 -1.86 12.70 -13.20
CA TRP A 270 -1.73 13.94 -12.45
C TRP A 270 -2.56 13.91 -11.15
N THR A 271 -3.70 13.19 -11.13
CA THR A 271 -4.53 13.03 -9.94
C THR A 271 -3.79 12.26 -8.85
N ASN A 272 -2.98 11.27 -9.23
CA ASN A 272 -2.12 10.49 -8.34
C ASN A 272 -1.00 11.36 -7.75
N VAL A 273 -0.36 12.21 -8.58
CA VAL A 273 0.73 13.12 -8.14
C VAL A 273 0.23 14.18 -7.15
N LEU A 274 -1.02 14.60 -7.29
CA LEU A 274 -1.69 15.52 -6.36
C LEU A 274 -2.37 14.81 -5.19
N TYR A 275 -2.37 13.46 -5.16
CA TYR A 275 -3.05 12.63 -4.16
C TYR A 275 -4.59 12.81 -4.11
N VAL A 276 -5.22 13.24 -5.21
CA VAL A 276 -6.68 13.47 -5.31
C VAL A 276 -7.42 12.39 -6.11
N ASN A 277 -6.73 11.32 -6.49
CA ASN A 277 -7.26 10.21 -7.30
C ASN A 277 -8.42 9.43 -6.64
N ASN A 278 -8.72 9.68 -5.36
CA ASN A 278 -9.89 9.12 -4.69
C ASN A 278 -11.18 9.90 -4.98
N TYR A 279 -11.08 11.11 -5.50
CA TYR A 279 -12.22 12.01 -5.72
C TYR A 279 -12.37 12.47 -7.16
N ILE A 280 -11.30 12.46 -7.95
CA ILE A 280 -11.28 12.95 -9.34
C ILE A 280 -10.94 11.78 -10.27
N ASN A 281 -11.64 11.71 -11.42
CA ASN A 281 -11.47 10.68 -12.46
C ASN A 281 -11.48 9.25 -11.88
N THR A 282 -12.41 8.97 -10.97
CA THR A 282 -12.45 7.69 -10.25
C THR A 282 -12.90 6.51 -11.12
N ASP A 283 -13.41 6.78 -12.31
CA ASP A 283 -13.70 5.83 -13.40
C ASP A 283 -12.46 5.49 -14.25
N GLN A 284 -11.43 6.36 -14.25
CA GLN A 284 -10.18 6.19 -14.99
C GLN A 284 -8.99 6.08 -14.02
N LEU A 285 -9.03 5.06 -13.16
CA LEU A 285 -8.04 4.89 -12.10
C LEU A 285 -6.67 4.54 -12.67
N CYS A 286 -5.68 5.39 -12.41
CA CYS A 286 -4.30 5.01 -12.62
C CYS A 286 -3.81 4.19 -11.44
N MET A 287 -3.56 2.89 -11.66
CA MET A 287 -3.16 1.92 -10.64
C MET A 287 -4.18 1.85 -9.51
N PHE A 288 -5.15 0.94 -9.62
CA PHE A 288 -6.23 0.84 -8.65
C PHE A 288 -5.73 0.76 -7.20
N GLN A 289 -4.63 0.04 -6.92
CA GLN A 289 -4.07 -0.12 -5.57
C GLN A 289 -3.55 1.19 -4.95
N SER A 290 -3.42 2.27 -5.71
CA SER A 290 -2.79 3.51 -5.26
C SER A 290 -3.69 4.43 -4.43
N TRP A 291 -5.00 4.11 -4.34
CA TRP A 291 -6.00 4.87 -3.58
C TRP A 291 -5.59 5.12 -2.12
N TYR A 292 -4.92 4.17 -1.47
CA TYR A 292 -4.59 4.29 -0.04
C TYR A 292 -3.54 5.37 0.22
N LEU A 293 -2.67 5.65 -0.76
CA LEU A 293 -1.67 6.71 -0.63
C LEU A 293 -2.32 8.09 -0.54
N ALA A 294 -3.40 8.30 -1.31
CA ALA A 294 -4.21 9.51 -1.22
C ALA A 294 -4.91 9.64 0.14
N VAL A 295 -5.50 8.55 0.65
CA VAL A 295 -6.08 8.53 2.01
C VAL A 295 -5.05 8.90 3.07
N ASP A 296 -3.88 8.26 3.02
CA ASP A 296 -2.78 8.50 3.95
C ASP A 296 -2.25 9.95 3.86
N TYR A 297 -2.18 10.54 2.66
CA TYR A 297 -1.76 11.92 2.48
C TYR A 297 -2.79 12.91 3.05
N HIS A 298 -4.08 12.75 2.72
CA HIS A 298 -5.16 13.58 3.26
C HIS A 298 -5.21 13.56 4.78
N MET A 299 -5.14 12.37 5.39
CA MET A 299 -5.19 12.23 6.84
C MET A 299 -3.95 12.84 7.52
N PHE A 300 -2.78 12.71 6.92
CA PHE A 300 -1.57 13.36 7.40
C PHE A 300 -1.61 14.88 7.33
N VAL A 301 -2.29 15.46 6.33
CA VAL A 301 -2.49 16.92 6.27
C VAL A 301 -3.34 17.38 7.46
N ILE A 302 -4.38 16.62 7.82
CA ILE A 302 -5.29 16.96 8.92
C ILE A 302 -4.66 16.71 10.31
N SER A 303 -3.79 15.71 10.43
CA SER A 303 -3.26 15.22 11.72
C SER A 303 -2.53 16.26 12.58
N PRO A 304 -1.64 17.14 12.05
CA PRO A 304 -0.96 18.16 12.84
C PRO A 304 -1.89 19.04 13.65
N LEU A 305 -3.09 19.37 13.14
CA LEU A 305 -4.07 20.19 13.88
C LEU A 305 -4.48 19.51 15.18
N ILE A 306 -4.84 18.23 15.10
CA ILE A 306 -5.28 17.43 16.26
C ILE A 306 -4.11 17.24 17.23
N ILE A 307 -2.93 16.91 16.71
CA ILE A 307 -1.73 16.64 17.51
C ILE A 307 -1.24 17.90 18.22
N TYR A 308 -1.27 19.06 17.55
CA TYR A 308 -0.89 20.33 18.15
C TYR A 308 -1.84 20.71 19.29
N LEU A 309 -3.15 20.47 19.13
CA LEU A 309 -4.11 20.66 20.22
C LEU A 309 -3.91 19.67 21.37
N LEU A 310 -3.55 18.41 21.09
CA LEU A 310 -3.18 17.42 22.12
C LEU A 310 -1.97 17.88 22.94
N TRP A 311 -1.00 18.53 22.29
CA TRP A 311 0.20 19.08 22.95
C TRP A 311 -0.12 20.35 23.75
N LEU A 312 -0.82 21.33 23.14
CA LEU A 312 -1.08 22.64 23.76
C LEU A 312 -2.16 22.59 24.85
N ARG A 313 -3.28 21.91 24.57
CA ARG A 313 -4.46 21.82 25.45
C ARG A 313 -4.98 20.40 25.47
N ARG A 314 -4.31 19.56 26.27
CA ARG A 314 -4.55 18.13 26.40
C ARG A 314 -6.03 17.71 26.33
N ARG A 315 -6.89 18.24 27.21
CA ARG A 315 -8.32 17.87 27.27
C ARG A 315 -9.04 18.21 25.97
N THR A 316 -8.83 19.41 25.43
CA THR A 316 -9.44 19.84 24.17
C THR A 316 -8.98 18.97 23.00
N GLY A 317 -7.68 18.61 22.94
CA GLY A 317 -7.16 17.68 21.96
C GLY A 317 -7.75 16.27 22.09
N GLU A 318 -7.89 15.76 23.33
CA GLU A 318 -8.52 14.46 23.62
C GLU A 318 -9.99 14.44 23.16
N TYR A 319 -10.76 15.51 23.44
CA TYR A 319 -12.13 15.66 22.95
C TYR A 319 -12.21 15.72 21.43
N LEU A 320 -11.36 16.52 20.77
CA LEU A 320 -11.34 16.62 19.31
C LEU A 320 -11.00 15.28 18.66
N LEU A 321 -9.99 14.56 19.18
CA LEU A 321 -9.62 13.24 18.70
C LEU A 321 -10.78 12.24 18.86
N ALA A 322 -11.47 12.27 20.01
CA ALA A 322 -12.63 11.41 20.25
C ALA A 322 -13.77 11.72 19.27
N ILE A 323 -14.10 12.99 19.06
CA ILE A 323 -15.13 13.43 18.09
C ILE A 323 -14.75 12.95 16.69
N CYS A 324 -13.54 13.25 16.21
CA CYS A 324 -13.08 12.83 14.89
C CYS A 324 -13.13 11.30 14.73
N THR A 325 -12.76 10.54 15.76
CA THR A 325 -12.81 9.08 15.74
C THR A 325 -14.25 8.58 15.63
N VAL A 326 -15.16 9.06 16.49
CA VAL A 326 -16.58 8.66 16.46
C VAL A 326 -17.23 9.04 15.12
N THR A 327 -17.00 10.26 14.64
CA THR A 327 -17.51 10.70 13.34
C THR A 327 -16.97 9.84 12.20
N SER A 328 -15.68 9.49 12.20
CA SER A 328 -15.09 8.64 11.16
C SER A 328 -15.63 7.20 11.13
N ILE A 329 -16.17 6.71 12.25
CA ILE A 329 -16.85 5.41 12.35
C ILE A 329 -18.31 5.54 11.89
N GLY A 330 -18.97 6.63 12.26
CA GLY A 330 -20.38 6.89 11.90
C GLY A 330 -20.59 7.18 10.41
N ILE A 331 -19.61 7.78 9.72
CA ILE A 331 -19.73 8.09 8.28
C ILE A 331 -19.95 6.83 7.43
N PRO A 332 -19.12 5.76 7.52
CA PRO A 332 -19.39 4.52 6.81
C PRO A 332 -20.74 3.90 7.14
N PHE A 333 -21.13 3.87 8.42
CA PHE A 333 -22.43 3.35 8.84
C PHE A 333 -23.57 4.09 8.13
N TRP A 334 -23.56 5.43 8.23
CA TRP A 334 -24.62 6.27 7.68
C TRP A 334 -24.74 6.14 6.16
N ILE A 335 -23.61 6.21 5.45
CA ILE A 335 -23.60 6.13 3.98
C ILE A 335 -24.05 4.73 3.52
N THR A 336 -23.52 3.66 4.12
CA THR A 336 -23.90 2.29 3.76
C THR A 336 -25.38 2.02 4.01
N TYR A 337 -25.93 2.49 5.14
CA TYR A 337 -27.34 2.30 5.46
C TYR A 337 -28.26 3.11 4.56
N ARG A 338 -27.96 4.42 4.37
CA ARG A 338 -28.81 5.33 3.59
C ARG A 338 -28.87 4.94 2.12
N ASP A 339 -27.75 4.51 1.55
CA ASP A 339 -27.60 4.25 0.13
C ASP A 339 -27.78 2.76 -0.22
N ASN A 340 -28.19 1.92 0.74
CA ASN A 340 -28.40 0.47 0.59
C ASN A 340 -27.19 -0.24 -0.06
N LEU A 341 -26.01 -0.04 0.52
CA LEU A 341 -24.74 -0.49 -0.06
C LEU A 341 -24.23 -1.80 0.55
N ASP A 342 -23.31 -2.44 -0.17
CA ASP A 342 -22.55 -3.60 0.31
C ASP A 342 -21.84 -3.31 1.66
N PRO A 343 -21.63 -4.35 2.49
CA PRO A 343 -20.92 -4.24 3.77
C PRO A 343 -19.46 -3.77 3.62
N THR A 344 -18.82 -4.12 2.52
CA THR A 344 -17.45 -3.71 2.19
C THR A 344 -17.24 -3.90 0.69
N PHE A 345 -16.01 -3.73 0.20
CA PHE A 345 -15.67 -4.10 -1.17
C PHE A 345 -15.79 -5.62 -1.33
N MET A 346 -16.86 -6.06 -1.99
CA MET A 346 -17.11 -7.45 -2.35
C MET A 346 -16.57 -7.71 -3.77
N ALA A 347 -15.69 -8.69 -3.87
CA ALA A 347 -15.00 -9.05 -5.10
C ALA A 347 -15.79 -10.16 -5.81
N TYR A 348 -16.90 -9.78 -6.44
CA TYR A 348 -17.69 -10.69 -7.25
C TYR A 348 -17.05 -10.87 -8.64
N PRO A 349 -17.25 -12.04 -9.27
CA PRO A 349 -16.44 -12.42 -10.41
C PRO A 349 -16.47 -11.50 -11.65
N PRO A 350 -17.62 -10.95 -12.10
CA PRO A 350 -17.60 -10.05 -13.25
C PRO A 350 -16.81 -8.77 -12.96
N GLU A 351 -16.85 -8.26 -11.72
CA GLU A 351 -16.16 -7.03 -11.32
C GLU A 351 -14.67 -7.22 -11.00
N VAL A 352 -14.19 -8.45 -10.82
CA VAL A 352 -12.76 -8.73 -10.61
C VAL A 352 -11.97 -8.57 -11.93
N GLN A 353 -12.65 -8.64 -13.09
CA GLN A 353 -12.01 -8.37 -14.39
C GLN A 353 -11.56 -6.91 -14.49
N ASP A 354 -12.40 -5.98 -14.02
CA ASP A 354 -12.11 -4.56 -13.97
C ASP A 354 -12.77 -3.90 -12.74
N LEU A 355 -11.95 -3.58 -11.75
CA LEU A 355 -12.41 -2.98 -10.50
C LEU A 355 -13.05 -1.60 -10.67
N SER A 356 -12.77 -0.90 -11.77
CA SER A 356 -13.42 0.38 -12.06
C SER A 356 -14.89 0.23 -12.46
N GLU A 357 -15.33 -0.97 -12.85
CA GLU A 357 -16.74 -1.28 -13.10
C GLU A 357 -17.52 -1.50 -11.79
N ASN A 358 -16.81 -1.77 -10.67
CA ASN A 358 -17.44 -1.95 -9.38
C ASN A 358 -17.88 -0.59 -8.78
N PHE A 359 -19.19 -0.35 -8.76
CA PHE A 359 -19.78 0.88 -8.24
C PHE A 359 -19.33 1.21 -6.81
N TYR A 360 -19.33 0.20 -5.92
CA TYR A 360 -18.92 0.39 -4.52
C TYR A 360 -17.44 0.78 -4.43
N PHE A 361 -16.57 0.13 -5.21
CA PHE A 361 -15.15 0.43 -5.19
C PHE A 361 -14.85 1.90 -5.54
N VAL A 362 -15.43 2.36 -6.66
CA VAL A 362 -15.21 3.68 -7.25
C VAL A 362 -15.85 4.82 -6.44
N ASN A 363 -17.09 4.62 -5.99
CA ASN A 363 -17.87 5.70 -5.40
C ASN A 363 -17.78 5.74 -3.87
N VAL A 364 -17.44 4.62 -3.23
CA VAL A 364 -17.56 4.46 -1.78
C VAL A 364 -16.22 4.04 -1.17
N TYR A 365 -15.70 2.88 -1.53
CA TYR A 365 -14.55 2.24 -0.88
C TYR A 365 -13.29 3.12 -0.85
N MET A 366 -12.92 3.72 -1.99
CA MET A 366 -11.67 4.50 -2.09
C MET A 366 -11.76 5.89 -1.46
N LYS A 367 -12.95 6.39 -1.13
CA LYS A 367 -13.13 7.73 -0.58
C LYS A 367 -12.45 7.83 0.79
N THR A 368 -11.69 8.90 1.01
CA THR A 368 -10.91 9.09 2.25
C THR A 368 -11.79 9.04 3.50
N HIS A 369 -12.96 9.68 3.49
CA HIS A 369 -13.84 9.68 4.65
C HIS A 369 -14.36 8.27 5.01
N MET A 370 -14.51 7.38 4.03
CA MET A 370 -14.91 5.97 4.22
C MET A 370 -13.81 5.09 4.83
N ARG A 371 -12.55 5.56 4.81
CA ARG A 371 -11.36 4.84 5.30
C ARG A 371 -10.66 5.52 6.48
N SER A 372 -11.14 6.69 6.89
CA SER A 372 -10.44 7.56 7.84
C SER A 372 -10.37 6.99 9.27
N SER A 373 -11.30 6.12 9.67
CA SER A 373 -11.37 5.56 11.03
C SER A 373 -10.10 4.81 11.45
N SER A 374 -9.51 4.04 10.55
CA SER A 374 -8.25 3.32 10.80
C SER A 374 -7.10 4.26 11.14
N TYR A 375 -7.05 5.42 10.48
CA TYR A 375 -6.02 6.43 10.75
C TYR A 375 -6.24 7.13 12.10
N PHE A 376 -7.48 7.50 12.43
CA PHE A 376 -7.80 8.13 13.73
C PHE A 376 -7.56 7.17 14.91
N ILE A 377 -7.87 5.88 14.75
CA ILE A 377 -7.50 4.85 15.72
C ILE A 377 -5.96 4.79 15.86
N GLY A 378 -5.23 4.95 14.76
CA GLY A 378 -3.77 5.09 14.78
C GLY A 378 -3.31 6.26 15.64
N LEU A 379 -3.89 7.45 15.45
CA LEU A 379 -3.61 8.63 16.27
C LEU A 379 -3.90 8.37 17.76
N LEU A 380 -5.01 7.69 18.07
CA LEU A 380 -5.38 7.30 19.43
C LEU A 380 -4.33 6.38 20.07
N PHE A 381 -3.91 5.32 19.38
CA PHE A 381 -2.86 4.42 19.87
C PHE A 381 -1.51 5.13 20.03
N GLY A 382 -1.17 6.02 19.09
CA GLY A 382 0.06 6.82 19.15
C GLY A 382 0.08 7.73 20.37
N TYR A 383 -1.08 8.36 20.67
CA TYR A 383 -1.26 9.21 21.85
C TYR A 383 -1.23 8.39 23.15
N LEU A 384 -1.88 7.24 23.18
CA LEU A 384 -1.92 6.35 24.34
C LEU A 384 -0.52 5.85 24.70
N VAL A 385 0.26 5.37 23.71
CA VAL A 385 1.65 4.94 23.93
C VAL A 385 2.51 6.11 24.40
N HIS A 386 2.35 7.28 23.79
CA HIS A 386 3.04 8.49 24.22
C HIS A 386 2.78 8.76 25.71
N LYS A 387 1.50 8.73 26.15
CA LYS A 387 1.12 8.93 27.56
C LYS A 387 1.71 7.87 28.49
N LEU A 388 1.60 6.59 28.12
CA LEU A 388 2.09 5.47 28.94
C LEU A 388 3.59 5.57 29.18
N GLN A 389 4.37 5.86 28.13
CA GLN A 389 5.83 6.00 28.22
C GLN A 389 6.24 7.26 28.98
N SER A 390 5.62 8.42 28.70
CA SER A 390 5.94 9.68 29.40
C SER A 390 5.58 9.62 30.89
N ALA A 391 4.56 8.85 31.28
CA ALA A 391 4.18 8.65 32.68
C ALA A 391 4.88 7.47 33.38
N GLY A 392 5.73 6.71 32.67
CA GLY A 392 6.36 5.50 33.22
C GLY A 392 5.36 4.43 33.71
N THR A 393 4.13 4.43 33.17
CA THR A 393 3.04 3.60 33.68
C THR A 393 3.20 2.16 33.19
N LYS A 394 3.35 1.21 34.12
CA LYS A 394 3.34 -0.22 33.80
C LYS A 394 1.91 -0.71 33.62
N ILE A 395 1.68 -1.50 32.58
CA ILE A 395 0.38 -2.13 32.32
C ILE A 395 0.21 -3.31 33.30
N LYS A 396 -0.94 -3.40 33.96
CA LYS A 396 -1.21 -4.48 34.91
C LYS A 396 -1.36 -5.83 34.18
N PRO A 397 -0.89 -6.96 34.73
CA PRO A 397 -0.92 -8.27 34.05
C PRO A 397 -2.30 -8.71 33.55
N TYR A 398 -3.37 -8.44 34.31
CA TYR A 398 -4.73 -8.81 33.87
C TYR A 398 -5.18 -8.01 32.63
N ILE A 399 -4.78 -6.74 32.51
CA ILE A 399 -5.04 -5.92 31.31
C ILE A 399 -4.31 -6.51 30.12
N ILE A 400 -3.09 -7.02 30.34
CA ILE A 400 -2.29 -7.66 29.28
C ILE A 400 -3.04 -8.88 28.74
N TRP A 401 -3.47 -9.78 29.63
CA TRP A 401 -4.22 -10.99 29.25
C TRP A 401 -5.56 -10.67 28.58
N MET A 402 -6.36 -9.77 29.16
CA MET A 402 -7.62 -9.33 28.57
C MET A 402 -7.41 -8.71 27.19
N GLY A 403 -6.38 -7.88 27.03
CA GLY A 403 -6.06 -7.27 25.76
C GLY A 403 -5.66 -8.30 24.70
N TRP A 404 -4.91 -9.35 25.05
CA TRP A 404 -4.59 -10.43 24.12
C TRP A 404 -5.82 -11.21 23.67
N ILE A 405 -6.70 -11.58 24.61
CA ILE A 405 -7.95 -12.28 24.30
C ILE A 405 -8.82 -11.40 23.40
N LEU A 406 -9.04 -10.14 23.80
CA LEU A 406 -9.86 -9.20 23.03
C LEU A 406 -9.27 -8.96 21.63
N SER A 407 -7.96 -8.78 21.53
CA SER A 407 -7.26 -8.60 20.25
C SER A 407 -7.41 -9.81 19.35
N ALA A 408 -7.26 -11.03 19.87
CA ALA A 408 -7.42 -12.25 19.09
C ALA A 408 -8.87 -12.39 18.60
N SER A 409 -9.85 -12.18 19.48
CA SER A 409 -11.27 -12.25 19.14
C SER A 409 -11.68 -11.19 18.11
N LEU A 410 -11.30 -9.93 18.30
CA LEU A 410 -11.61 -8.85 17.35
C LEU A 410 -10.91 -9.05 16.00
N GLY A 411 -9.65 -9.49 16.01
CA GLY A 411 -8.90 -9.78 14.79
C GLY A 411 -9.49 -10.95 14.01
N PHE A 412 -9.88 -12.03 14.70
CA PHE A 412 -10.55 -13.16 14.08
C PHE A 412 -11.93 -12.76 13.54
N MET A 413 -12.76 -12.14 14.37
CA MET A 413 -14.11 -11.71 13.96
C MET A 413 -14.04 -10.78 12.75
N SER A 414 -13.23 -9.72 12.79
CA SER A 414 -13.14 -8.77 11.67
C SER A 414 -12.67 -9.40 10.37
N MET A 415 -11.70 -10.31 10.40
CA MET A 415 -11.16 -10.95 9.21
C MET A 415 -12.12 -11.98 8.62
N TYR A 416 -12.70 -12.84 9.47
CA TYR A 416 -13.41 -14.04 9.04
C TYR A 416 -14.92 -13.86 8.88
N SER A 417 -15.55 -12.85 9.50
CA SER A 417 -17.00 -12.66 9.38
C SER A 417 -17.47 -12.20 7.99
N ILE A 418 -16.55 -11.81 7.09
CA ILE A 418 -16.92 -11.46 5.70
C ILE A 418 -17.63 -12.60 4.98
N VAL A 419 -17.34 -13.86 5.33
CA VAL A 419 -17.87 -15.05 4.65
C VAL A 419 -19.40 -15.11 4.70
N ILE A 420 -20.02 -14.54 5.75
CA ILE A 420 -21.47 -14.47 5.92
C ILE A 420 -22.12 -13.82 4.69
N PHE A 421 -21.52 -12.75 4.18
CA PHE A 421 -22.02 -11.98 3.03
C PHE A 421 -21.72 -12.61 1.66
N TYR A 422 -20.90 -13.68 1.62
CA TYR A 422 -20.65 -14.45 0.39
C TYR A 422 -21.58 -15.66 0.27
N HIS A 423 -22.28 -16.07 1.34
CA HIS A 423 -23.23 -17.18 1.27
C HIS A 423 -24.47 -16.80 0.44
N LEU A 424 -24.85 -17.68 -0.49
CA LEU A 424 -25.99 -17.46 -1.40
C LEU A 424 -27.34 -17.37 -0.68
N ASP A 425 -27.47 -18.01 0.48
CA ASP A 425 -28.70 -18.00 1.30
C ASP A 425 -28.80 -16.77 2.22
N HIS A 426 -27.77 -15.90 2.22
CA HIS A 426 -27.78 -14.70 3.03
C HIS A 426 -28.75 -13.67 2.43
N VAL A 427 -29.77 -13.33 3.20
CA VAL A 427 -30.72 -12.27 2.83
C VAL A 427 -30.07 -10.93 3.11
N GLU A 428 -30.03 -10.06 2.10
CA GLU A 428 -29.46 -8.71 2.22
C GLU A 428 -30.17 -7.91 3.32
N ASP A 429 -29.47 -7.66 4.42
CA ASP A 429 -29.83 -6.67 5.42
C ASP A 429 -28.86 -5.48 5.36
N TYR A 430 -29.38 -4.33 4.92
CA TYR A 430 -28.59 -3.10 4.82
C TYR A 430 -28.20 -2.53 6.20
N PHE A 431 -28.95 -2.86 7.26
CA PHE A 431 -28.54 -2.50 8.61
C PHE A 431 -27.32 -3.33 9.05
N GLU A 432 -27.35 -4.65 8.85
CA GLU A 432 -26.19 -5.52 9.08
C GLU A 432 -24.98 -5.06 8.26
N SER A 433 -25.20 -4.73 6.99
CA SER A 433 -24.15 -4.22 6.10
C SER A 433 -23.53 -2.93 6.62
N ALA A 434 -24.34 -1.99 7.13
CA ALA A 434 -23.86 -0.74 7.70
C ALA A 434 -23.09 -0.94 9.02
N VAL A 435 -23.56 -1.84 9.89
CA VAL A 435 -22.85 -2.24 11.11
C VAL A 435 -21.49 -2.84 10.74
N TYR A 436 -21.47 -3.74 9.76
CA TYR A 436 -20.22 -4.32 9.28
C TYR A 436 -19.29 -3.24 8.75
N ALA A 437 -19.73 -2.44 7.78
CA ALA A 437 -18.93 -1.39 7.11
C ALA A 437 -18.21 -0.46 8.07
N SER A 438 -18.86 -0.12 9.19
CA SER A 438 -18.31 0.75 10.23
C SER A 438 -17.41 0.04 11.23
N LEU A 439 -17.75 -1.17 11.68
CA LEU A 439 -17.09 -1.81 12.82
C LEU A 439 -15.97 -2.80 12.46
N HIS A 440 -16.02 -3.49 11.31
CA HIS A 440 -15.00 -4.51 10.99
C HIS A 440 -13.58 -3.93 10.95
N ARG A 441 -13.42 -2.73 10.38
CA ARG A 441 -12.12 -2.02 10.30
C ARG A 441 -11.65 -1.54 11.65
N VAL A 442 -12.58 -1.08 12.49
CA VAL A 442 -12.31 -0.65 13.87
C VAL A 442 -11.81 -1.84 14.68
N ALA A 443 -12.53 -2.97 14.64
CA ALA A 443 -12.15 -4.20 15.32
C ALA A 443 -10.75 -4.68 14.89
N TRP A 444 -10.47 -4.69 13.58
CA TRP A 444 -9.13 -5.02 13.06
C TRP A 444 -8.05 -4.06 13.58
N CYS A 445 -8.31 -2.75 13.54
CA CYS A 445 -7.37 -1.73 14.01
C CYS A 445 -7.12 -1.79 15.52
N LEU A 446 -8.15 -2.13 16.31
CA LEU A 446 -8.02 -2.35 17.75
C LEU A 446 -7.16 -3.59 18.05
N ALA A 447 -7.35 -4.67 17.29
CA ALA A 447 -6.53 -5.87 17.41
C ALA A 447 -5.05 -5.58 17.12
N ILE A 448 -4.74 -5.01 15.94
CA ILE A 448 -3.36 -4.69 15.59
C ILE A 448 -2.77 -3.61 16.51
N GLY A 449 -3.57 -2.61 16.89
CA GLY A 449 -3.15 -1.56 17.82
C GLY A 449 -2.77 -2.11 19.20
N TRP A 450 -3.49 -3.10 19.71
CA TRP A 450 -3.11 -3.79 20.94
C TRP A 450 -1.77 -4.53 20.80
N VAL A 451 -1.58 -5.30 19.71
CA VAL A 451 -0.30 -5.97 19.41
C VAL A 451 0.85 -4.95 19.44
N MET A 452 0.65 -3.77 18.83
CA MET A 452 1.63 -2.69 18.87
C MET A 452 1.93 -2.18 20.28
N ILE A 453 0.91 -1.89 21.11
CA ILE A 453 1.11 -1.48 22.51
C ILE A 453 1.93 -2.53 23.25
N ALA A 454 1.52 -3.80 23.17
CA ALA A 454 2.16 -4.88 23.89
C ALA A 454 3.64 -5.02 23.48
N CYS A 455 3.95 -4.91 22.19
CA CYS A 455 5.32 -4.96 21.69
C CYS A 455 6.17 -3.73 22.08
N ILE A 456 5.61 -2.51 22.01
CA ILE A 456 6.36 -1.27 22.26
C ILE A 456 6.60 -1.04 23.76
N THR A 457 5.69 -1.52 24.61
CA THR A 457 5.80 -1.42 26.07
C THR A 457 6.49 -2.63 26.72
N ASP A 458 7.13 -3.50 25.92
CA ASP A 458 7.82 -4.73 26.36
C ASP A 458 6.93 -5.73 27.13
N ASN A 459 5.61 -5.66 26.93
CA ASN A 459 4.60 -6.50 27.57
C ASN A 459 4.12 -7.66 26.67
N ALA A 460 4.80 -7.91 25.54
CA ALA A 460 4.38 -8.90 24.56
C ALA A 460 4.51 -10.36 25.03
N GLY A 461 5.20 -10.63 26.15
CA GLY A 461 5.02 -11.87 26.92
C GLY A 461 5.11 -13.19 26.14
N ILE A 462 6.06 -13.33 25.21
CA ILE A 462 6.55 -14.61 24.67
C ILE A 462 8.07 -14.45 24.57
N LYS A 463 8.84 -15.43 25.06
CA LYS A 463 10.31 -15.40 25.14
C LYS A 463 10.91 -14.65 23.95
N ASN A 464 11.64 -13.59 24.28
CA ASN A 464 12.23 -12.54 23.46
C ASN A 464 13.23 -13.03 22.39
N ILE A 465 13.13 -14.27 21.90
CA ILE A 465 14.16 -14.98 21.11
C ILE A 465 13.61 -15.40 19.73
N GLN A 466 12.37 -15.90 19.63
CA GLN A 466 11.82 -16.34 18.33
C GLN A 466 11.24 -15.20 17.49
N PHE A 467 10.73 -14.12 18.11
CA PHE A 467 10.28 -12.93 17.39
C PHE A 467 11.46 -12.02 16.97
N GLN A 468 12.60 -12.07 17.66
CA GLN A 468 13.77 -11.24 17.35
C GLN A 468 14.54 -11.70 16.10
N LEU A 469 14.64 -13.01 15.84
CA LEU A 469 15.23 -13.54 14.60
C LEU A 469 14.33 -13.24 13.37
N LYS A 470 13.01 -13.33 13.55
CA LYS A 470 12.00 -12.92 12.56
C LYS A 470 11.95 -11.39 12.39
N LYS A 471 12.25 -10.61 13.43
CA LYS A 471 12.36 -9.14 13.35
C LYS A 471 13.50 -8.70 12.45
N TYR A 472 14.66 -9.36 12.45
CA TYR A 472 15.74 -8.98 11.54
C TYR A 472 15.32 -9.20 10.08
N ILE A 473 14.85 -10.40 9.74
CA ILE A 473 14.40 -10.74 8.38
C ILE A 473 13.21 -9.87 7.97
N ALA A 474 12.22 -9.67 8.83
CA ALA A 474 11.05 -8.85 8.53
C ALA A 474 11.36 -7.35 8.49
N THR A 475 12.33 -6.86 9.28
CA THR A 475 12.77 -5.46 9.21
C THR A 475 13.57 -5.20 7.95
N VAL A 476 14.48 -6.10 7.62
CA VAL A 476 15.21 -6.12 6.35
C VAL A 476 14.18 -6.18 5.22
N ALA A 477 13.32 -7.19 5.14
CA ALA A 477 12.36 -7.32 4.07
C ALA A 477 11.32 -6.17 3.98
N SER A 478 10.82 -5.63 5.10
CA SER A 478 9.98 -4.42 5.12
C SER A 478 10.69 -3.20 4.56
N LYS A 479 11.97 -3.03 4.89
CA LYS A 479 12.78 -1.95 4.32
C LYS A 479 13.03 -2.18 2.81
N ILE A 480 13.04 -3.42 2.29
CA ILE A 480 13.19 -3.70 0.84
C ILE A 480 11.94 -3.21 0.13
N LEU A 481 10.78 -3.58 0.66
CA LEU A 481 9.48 -3.18 0.13
C LEU A 481 9.27 -1.65 0.16
N THR A 482 9.96 -0.93 1.05
CA THR A 482 9.87 0.54 1.16
C THR A 482 11.09 1.28 0.62
N PHE A 483 12.06 0.56 0.04
CA PHE A 483 13.36 1.07 -0.43
C PHE A 483 13.27 2.33 -1.32
N PRO A 484 12.36 2.40 -2.31
CA PRO A 484 12.28 3.57 -3.20
C PRO A 484 12.03 4.90 -2.47
N SER A 485 11.30 4.87 -1.34
CA SER A 485 10.93 6.06 -0.57
C SER A 485 12.05 6.55 0.39
N GLN A 486 13.06 5.73 0.68
CA GLN A 486 14.06 6.05 1.71
C GLN A 486 15.21 6.90 1.16
N MET A 487 15.51 6.78 -0.12
CA MET A 487 16.62 7.49 -0.77
C MET A 487 16.38 9.02 -0.85
N PRO A 488 15.19 9.52 -1.25
CA PRO A 488 14.87 10.94 -1.13
C PRO A 488 14.88 11.44 0.32
N THR A 489 14.50 10.58 1.28
CA THR A 489 14.50 10.94 2.71
C THR A 489 15.91 11.19 3.24
N LEU A 490 16.88 10.35 2.85
CA LEU A 490 18.29 10.50 3.26
C LEU A 490 18.90 11.77 2.68
N LEU A 491 18.60 12.06 1.41
CA LEU A 491 19.01 13.28 0.74
C LEU A 491 18.39 14.50 1.42
N TRP A 492 17.07 14.50 1.64
CA TRP A 492 16.36 15.58 2.30
C TRP A 492 16.87 15.84 3.71
N ARG A 493 17.13 14.78 4.51
CA ARG A 493 17.66 14.93 5.86
C ARG A 493 19.02 15.64 5.85
N LYS A 494 19.92 15.30 4.92
CA LYS A 494 21.22 15.97 4.78
C LYS A 494 21.07 17.42 4.29
N ILE A 495 20.20 17.67 3.32
CA ILE A 495 19.90 19.02 2.82
C ILE A 495 19.31 19.87 3.96
N TYR A 496 18.38 19.31 4.73
CA TYR A 496 17.76 19.99 5.86
C TYR A 496 18.74 20.24 7.00
N GLU A 497 19.56 19.27 7.39
CA GLU A 497 20.63 19.45 8.39
C GLU A 497 21.60 20.55 7.95
N TYR A 498 21.90 20.67 6.66
CA TYR A 498 22.73 21.73 6.10
C TYR A 498 22.03 23.10 6.10
N LEU A 499 20.79 23.19 5.62
CA LEU A 499 19.99 24.42 5.60
C LEU A 499 19.65 24.91 7.02
N SER A 500 19.51 24.01 7.98
CA SER A 500 19.26 24.34 9.40
C SER A 500 20.54 24.68 10.16
N CYS A 501 21.68 24.08 9.84
CA CYS A 501 23.00 24.52 10.34
C CYS A 501 23.41 25.91 9.81
N GLY A 502 22.88 26.35 8.66
CA GLY A 502 23.10 27.70 8.12
C GLY A 502 22.54 28.86 8.96
N LYS A 503 21.85 28.58 10.07
CA LYS A 503 21.36 29.58 11.04
C LYS A 503 21.89 29.40 12.47
N CYS A 504 22.93 28.57 12.66
CA CYS A 504 23.66 28.48 13.93
C CYS A 504 25.13 28.95 13.74
N THR A 505 25.28 30.20 13.32
CA THR A 505 26.50 31.00 13.55
C THR A 505 26.07 32.31 14.20
N LEU A 506 25.87 32.24 15.51
CA LEU A 506 26.32 33.19 16.53
C LEU A 506 26.07 32.57 17.91
#